data_AF-A0A9W9XYB4-F1
#
_entry.id   AF-A0A9W9XYB4-F1
#
_cell.length_a   1.000
_cell.length_b   1.000
_cell.length_c   1.000
_cell.angle_alpha   90.00
_cell.angle_beta   90.00
_cell.angle_gamma   90.00
#
_symmetry.space_group_name_H-M   'P 1'
#
loop_
_entity.id
_entity.type
_entity.pdbx_description
1 polymer ?
#
loop_
_entity_poly.entity_id
_entity_poly.type
_entity_poly.pdbx_seq_one_letter_code
_entity_poly.pdbx_strand_id
1 'polypeptide(L)'
;MSQSTLRKQKSWPVSWAILWTVGKVEFICQSNPGKNTARPSALGKVRFLRTQTSELLSGLNEAFSENYILNQLDDDLIRPWSKAEEAPKSNSEHTQELKDTLAEVRKSIEELYKRLDQGHPASTGDEFSAISRKAAESAGALAPPSAGSHPLVHTWQNSRNEWQRLVASYAYRRCLNSRFILHASGETLCEIKASVSPSCLVPNEVIACYRVNQKMVAHLTANEFLADEVDDVDEYEEYEDGEAIEAMLSF
;
A
#
# COMPACT_ATOMS: atom_id res chain seq x y z
N MET A 1 48.21 8.59 1.28
CA MET A 1 47.62 7.35 1.82
C MET A 1 46.30 7.74 2.47
N SER A 2 45.18 7.52 1.81
CA SER A 2 43.84 7.76 2.35
C SER A 2 42.97 6.57 1.97
N GLN A 3 42.45 5.87 2.96
CA GLN A 3 41.66 4.65 2.79
C GLN A 3 40.22 5.03 2.40
N SER A 4 39.78 4.52 1.25
CA SER A 4 38.39 4.55 0.79
C SER A 4 37.63 3.35 1.36
N THR A 5 36.75 3.60 2.33
CA THR A 5 35.80 2.59 2.81
C THR A 5 34.55 2.60 1.95
N LEU A 6 34.42 1.63 1.04
CA LEU A 6 33.15 1.26 0.41
C LEU A 6 32.22 0.64 1.48
N ARG A 7 31.10 1.29 1.79
CA ARG A 7 29.97 0.63 2.44
C ARG A 7 29.04 0.09 1.36
N LYS A 8 28.94 -1.24 1.27
CA LYS A 8 27.92 -1.95 0.50
C LYS A 8 26.54 -1.60 1.07
N GLN A 9 25.68 -0.98 0.27
CA GLN A 9 24.26 -0.81 0.55
C GLN A 9 23.57 -2.16 0.33
N LYS A 10 22.98 -2.72 1.39
CA LYS A 10 22.04 -3.84 1.27
C LYS A 10 20.70 -3.25 0.81
N SER A 11 20.32 -3.57 -0.43
CA SER A 11 18.96 -3.40 -0.94
C SER A 11 18.06 -4.41 -0.23
N TRP A 12 17.01 -3.92 0.43
CA TRP A 12 15.95 -4.78 0.98
C TRP A 12 14.68 -4.54 0.16
N PRO A 13 13.96 -5.60 -0.24
CA PRO A 13 12.73 -5.48 -1.02
C PRO A 13 11.62 -4.83 -0.18
N VAL A 14 10.89 -3.89 -0.79
CA VAL A 14 9.89 -2.98 -0.23
C VAL A 14 8.58 -3.69 0.21
N SER A 15 8.59 -5.01 0.39
CA SER A 15 7.36 -5.80 0.61
C SER A 15 6.81 -5.82 2.05
N TRP A 16 7.36 -5.07 2.99
CA TRP A 16 6.94 -5.13 4.40
C TRP A 16 5.98 -4.01 4.85
N ALA A 17 5.48 -3.18 3.94
CA ALA A 17 4.68 -2.00 4.31
C ALA A 17 3.19 -2.27 4.63
N ILE A 18 2.70 -3.51 4.60
CA ILE A 18 1.30 -3.82 4.94
C ILE A 18 1.23 -5.01 5.91
N LEU A 19 1.69 -4.78 7.14
CA LEU A 19 1.33 -5.61 8.29
C LEU A 19 1.16 -4.72 9.53
N TRP A 20 0.11 -3.90 9.49
CA TRP A 20 -0.47 -3.36 10.72
C TRP A 20 -1.51 -4.35 11.22
N THR A 21 -1.13 -5.21 12.17
CA THR A 21 -2.05 -5.73 13.19
C THR A 21 -1.31 -6.47 14.30
N VAL A 22 -1.53 -5.96 15.53
CA VAL A 22 -1.46 -6.67 16.82
C VAL A 22 -0.08 -7.14 17.29
N GLY A 23 0.77 -6.18 17.65
CA GLY A 23 1.80 -6.39 18.68
C GLY A 23 1.24 -5.99 20.05
N LYS A 24 0.84 -6.98 20.87
CA LYS A 24 0.55 -6.75 22.29
C LYS A 24 1.90 -6.56 23.00
N VAL A 25 2.34 -5.31 23.16
CA VAL A 25 3.53 -5.00 23.97
C VAL A 25 3.12 -5.05 25.44
N GLU A 26 3.29 -6.21 26.08
CA GLU A 26 3.22 -6.30 27.54
C GLU A 26 4.50 -5.72 28.14
N PHE A 27 4.43 -4.46 28.58
CA PHE A 27 5.46 -3.85 29.41
C PHE A 27 5.41 -4.45 30.82
N ILE A 28 6.29 -5.40 31.09
CA ILE A 28 6.61 -5.82 32.45
C ILE A 28 7.47 -4.71 33.07
N CYS A 29 6.84 -3.83 33.86
CA CYS A 29 7.59 -2.97 34.77
C CYS A 29 8.31 -3.85 35.79
N GLN A 30 9.60 -4.14 35.57
CA GLN A 30 10.44 -4.67 36.63
C GLN A 30 10.55 -3.61 37.73
N SER A 31 9.73 -3.76 38.77
CA SER A 31 9.82 -2.96 39.98
C SER A 31 11.11 -3.35 40.68
N ASN A 32 12.12 -2.48 40.59
CA ASN A 32 13.43 -2.68 41.21
C ASN A 32 13.26 -2.75 42.75
N PRO A 33 13.49 -3.91 43.41
CA PRO A 33 13.21 -4.07 44.83
C PRO A 33 14.40 -3.58 45.65
N GLY A 34 14.60 -2.26 45.71
CA GLY A 34 15.79 -1.74 46.40
C GLY A 34 15.79 -0.29 46.82
N LYS A 35 14.70 0.48 46.61
CA LYS A 35 14.65 1.87 47.07
C LYS A 35 13.28 2.22 47.62
N ASN A 36 13.24 2.47 48.93
CA ASN A 36 12.17 3.21 49.60
C ASN A 36 12.04 4.59 48.97
N THR A 37 11.18 4.74 47.97
CA THR A 37 10.77 6.04 47.46
C THR A 37 9.26 6.02 47.28
N ALA A 38 8.62 7.09 47.79
CA ALA A 38 7.18 7.32 47.75
C ALA A 38 6.53 6.84 46.45
N ARG A 39 5.32 6.27 46.56
CA ARG A 39 4.51 5.84 45.41
C ARG A 39 4.58 6.92 44.33
N PRO A 40 5.07 6.60 43.11
CA PRO A 40 5.10 7.58 42.03
C PRO A 40 3.66 8.07 41.83
N SER A 41 3.46 9.38 41.93
CA SER A 41 2.14 9.98 41.71
C SER A 41 1.65 9.58 40.33
N ALA A 42 0.33 9.39 40.16
CA ALA A 42 -0.26 9.01 38.88
C ALA A 42 0.19 9.94 37.73
N LEU A 43 0.42 11.23 38.05
CA LEU A 43 1.00 12.24 37.16
C LEU A 43 2.41 11.91 36.66
N GLY A 44 3.26 11.31 37.49
CA GLY A 44 4.61 10.87 37.11
C GLY A 44 4.58 9.72 36.10
N LYS A 45 3.67 8.76 36.28
CA LYS A 45 3.50 7.63 35.36
C LYS A 45 3.00 8.07 33.98
N VAL A 46 2.03 8.99 33.94
CA VAL A 46 1.52 9.57 32.67
C VAL A 46 2.61 10.35 31.94
N ARG A 47 3.42 11.15 32.65
CA ARG A 47 4.50 11.92 32.03
C ARG A 47 5.59 11.01 31.44
N PHE A 48 5.97 9.94 32.15
CA PHE A 48 6.92 8.95 31.64
C PHE A 48 6.43 8.25 30.37
N LEU A 49 5.17 7.79 30.35
CA LEU A 49 4.58 7.17 29.16
C LEU A 49 4.57 8.14 27.96
N ARG A 50 4.21 9.40 28.18
CA ARG A 50 4.24 10.42 27.12
C ARG A 50 5.63 10.62 26.53
N THR A 51 6.68 10.65 27.37
CA THR A 51 8.07 10.75 26.91
C THR A 51 8.47 9.53 26.10
N GLN A 52 8.20 8.32 26.60
CA GLN A 52 8.50 7.07 25.90
C GLN A 52 7.77 6.96 24.55
N THR A 53 6.49 7.33 24.50
CA THR A 53 5.74 7.39 23.24
C THR A 53 6.35 8.40 22.27
N SER A 54 6.76 9.57 22.74
CA SER A 54 7.39 10.59 21.90
C SER A 54 8.74 10.12 21.34
N GLU A 55 9.55 9.44 22.15
CA GLU A 55 10.84 8.87 21.73
C GLU A 55 10.63 7.78 20.66
N LEU A 56 9.69 6.86 20.89
CA LEU A 56 9.36 5.81 19.93
C LEU A 56 8.83 6.38 18.61
N LEU A 57 7.92 7.36 18.66
CA LEU A 57 7.40 8.01 17.46
C LEU A 57 8.50 8.78 16.71
N SER A 58 9.42 9.43 17.42
CA SER A 58 10.58 10.09 16.81
C SER A 58 11.49 9.06 16.12
N GLY A 59 11.77 7.94 16.79
CA GLY A 59 12.57 6.86 16.21
C GLY A 59 11.92 6.23 14.98
N LEU A 60 10.60 6.03 14.99
CA LEU A 60 9.85 5.57 13.82
C LEU A 60 9.89 6.58 12.68
N ASN A 61 9.70 7.87 12.97
CA ASN A 61 9.75 8.93 11.95
C ASN A 61 11.17 9.10 11.36
N GLU A 62 12.21 8.86 12.15
CA GLU A 62 13.60 8.86 11.66
C GLU A 62 13.88 7.64 10.78
N ALA A 63 13.46 6.44 11.21
CA ALA A 63 13.61 5.20 10.44
C ALA A 63 12.78 5.20 9.15
N PHE A 64 11.59 5.79 9.19
CA PHE A 64 10.62 5.85 8.10
C PHE A 64 10.24 7.30 7.80
N SER A 65 11.24 8.09 7.40
CA SER A 65 10.98 9.49 7.08
C SER A 65 9.95 9.60 5.95
N GLU A 66 8.90 10.38 6.17
CA GLU A 66 7.86 10.60 5.16
C GLU A 66 8.50 11.05 3.84
N ASN A 67 9.47 11.96 3.88
CA ASN A 67 10.18 12.46 2.70
C ASN A 67 10.85 11.36 1.84
N TYR A 68 11.29 10.24 2.43
CA TYR A 68 11.85 9.13 1.66
C TYR A 68 10.76 8.35 0.93
N ILE A 69 9.65 8.07 1.61
CA ILE A 69 8.52 7.29 1.09
C ILE A 69 7.77 8.08 0.02
N LEU A 70 7.62 9.40 0.18
CA LEU A 70 6.86 10.24 -0.74
C LEU A 70 7.52 10.41 -2.13
N ASN A 71 8.81 10.12 -2.25
CA ASN A 71 9.54 10.24 -3.52
C ASN A 71 9.61 8.94 -4.32
N GLN A 72 9.17 7.81 -3.73
CA GLN A 72 9.21 6.51 -4.39
C GLN A 72 7.81 6.13 -4.87
N LEU A 73 7.55 6.37 -6.16
CA LEU A 73 6.36 5.82 -6.82
C LEU A 73 6.49 4.29 -6.90
N ASP A 74 5.42 3.58 -6.61
CA ASP A 74 5.33 2.16 -6.91
C ASP A 74 5.11 1.98 -8.43
N ASP A 75 6.12 1.44 -9.11
CA ASP A 75 6.10 1.20 -10.55
C ASP A 75 4.92 0.33 -10.99
N ASP A 76 4.49 -0.61 -10.15
CA ASP A 76 3.36 -1.50 -10.46
C ASP A 76 2.04 -0.73 -10.48
N LEU A 77 1.87 0.22 -9.57
CA LEU A 77 0.65 1.03 -9.47
C LEU A 77 0.53 2.05 -10.61
N ILE A 78 1.65 2.58 -11.09
CA ILE A 78 1.67 3.52 -12.23
C ILE A 78 1.69 2.82 -13.60
N ARG A 79 1.94 1.51 -13.63
CA ARG A 79 2.09 0.72 -14.87
C ARG A 79 0.93 0.87 -15.87
N PRO A 80 -0.36 0.79 -15.49
CA PRO A 80 -1.46 0.99 -16.44
C PRO A 80 -1.37 2.33 -17.16
N TRP A 81 -1.08 3.41 -16.42
CA TRP A 81 -0.94 4.74 -16.99
C TRP A 81 0.31 4.87 -17.88
N SER A 82 1.46 4.39 -17.41
CA SER A 82 2.71 4.45 -18.17
C SER A 82 2.60 3.71 -19.51
N LYS A 83 1.98 2.53 -19.53
CA LYS A 83 1.71 1.79 -20.78
C LYS A 83 0.83 2.57 -21.75
N ALA A 84 -0.20 3.25 -21.24
CA ALA A 84 -1.08 4.08 -22.07
C ALA A 84 -0.35 5.31 -22.63
N GLU A 85 0.54 5.93 -21.86
CA GLU A 85 1.35 7.08 -22.29
C GLU A 85 2.44 6.70 -23.31
N GLU A 86 2.89 5.43 -23.31
CA GLU A 86 3.87 4.91 -24.26
C GLU A 86 3.26 4.38 -25.56
N ALA A 87 2.00 3.95 -25.55
CA ALA A 87 1.32 3.43 -26.74
C ALA A 87 1.35 4.38 -27.96
N PRO A 88 1.20 5.72 -27.84
CA PRO A 88 1.34 6.67 -28.95
C PRO A 88 2.75 6.75 -29.55
N LYS A 89 3.77 6.12 -28.96
CA LYS A 89 5.15 6.09 -29.50
C LYS A 89 5.33 4.95 -30.50
N SER A 90 4.43 3.97 -30.48
CA SER A 90 4.32 2.98 -31.55
C SER A 90 3.57 3.64 -32.72
N ASN A 91 4.12 3.57 -33.94
CA ASN A 91 3.61 4.28 -35.13
C ASN A 91 2.18 3.83 -35.52
N SER A 92 1.16 4.26 -34.78
CA SER A 92 -0.25 3.96 -35.04
C SER A 92 -0.94 5.15 -35.70
N GLU A 93 -1.85 4.88 -36.63
CA GLU A 93 -2.64 5.89 -37.36
C GLU A 93 -3.51 6.76 -36.42
N HIS A 94 -3.76 6.32 -35.19
CA HIS A 94 -4.61 6.98 -34.20
C HIS A 94 -3.82 7.58 -33.01
N THR A 95 -2.52 7.80 -33.19
CA THR A 95 -1.61 8.31 -32.16
C THR A 95 -2.03 9.66 -31.58
N GLN A 96 -2.47 10.60 -32.42
CA GLN A 96 -2.84 11.94 -31.96
C GLN A 96 -4.15 11.91 -31.15
N GLU A 97 -5.13 11.16 -31.64
CA GLU A 97 -6.40 10.95 -30.97
C GLU A 97 -6.21 10.39 -29.55
N LEU A 98 -5.38 9.35 -29.39
CA LEU A 98 -5.06 8.79 -28.08
C LEU A 98 -4.40 9.81 -27.15
N LYS A 99 -3.48 10.65 -27.66
CA LYS A 99 -2.84 11.71 -26.87
C LYS A 99 -3.85 12.73 -26.39
N ASP A 100 -4.78 13.14 -27.25
CA ASP A 100 -5.82 14.10 -26.91
C ASP A 100 -6.78 13.52 -25.87
N THR A 101 -7.18 12.25 -26.04
CA THR A 101 -7.97 11.51 -25.03
C THR A 101 -7.25 11.47 -23.69
N LEU A 102 -5.98 11.07 -23.64
CA LEU A 102 -5.21 11.02 -22.39
C LEU A 102 -5.09 12.41 -21.75
N ALA A 103 -4.92 13.47 -22.54
CA ALA A 103 -4.89 14.84 -22.02
C ALA A 103 -6.22 15.25 -21.38
N GLU A 104 -7.36 14.84 -21.97
CA GLU A 104 -8.68 15.04 -21.40
C GLU A 104 -8.83 14.30 -20.05
N VAL A 105 -8.43 13.02 -20.00
CA VAL A 105 -8.44 12.24 -18.75
C VAL A 105 -7.63 12.92 -17.65
N ARG A 106 -6.42 13.42 -17.98
CA ARG A 106 -5.59 14.17 -17.02
C ARG A 106 -6.34 15.36 -16.45
N LYS A 107 -6.96 16.15 -17.33
CA LYS A 107 -7.70 17.35 -16.97
C LYS A 107 -8.88 17.01 -16.06
N SER A 108 -9.68 15.99 -16.39
CA SER A 108 -10.82 15.56 -15.58
C SER A 108 -10.41 15.14 -14.18
N ILE A 109 -9.31 14.38 -14.05
CA ILE A 109 -8.80 13.92 -12.75
C ILE A 109 -8.22 15.09 -11.95
N GLU A 110 -7.51 16.02 -12.59
CA GLU A 110 -7.01 17.22 -11.93
C GLU A 110 -8.13 18.14 -11.44
N GLU A 111 -9.20 18.31 -12.21
CA GLU A 111 -10.37 19.07 -11.79
C GLU A 111 -11.10 18.40 -10.63
N LEU A 112 -11.19 17.07 -10.63
CA LEU A 112 -11.75 16.31 -9.53
C LEU A 112 -10.89 16.49 -8.27
N TYR A 113 -9.57 16.35 -8.40
CA TYR A 113 -8.65 16.55 -7.29
C TYR A 113 -8.74 17.95 -6.71
N LYS A 114 -8.75 19.00 -7.55
CA LYS A 114 -8.90 20.39 -7.10
C LYS A 114 -10.20 20.60 -6.33
N ARG A 115 -11.32 20.01 -6.79
CA ARG A 115 -12.60 20.07 -6.07
C ARG A 115 -12.55 19.41 -4.71
N LEU A 116 -11.86 18.27 -4.61
CA LEU A 116 -11.68 17.55 -3.34
C LEU A 116 -10.75 18.29 -2.39
N ASP A 117 -9.70 18.93 -2.89
CA ASP A 117 -8.72 19.69 -2.11
C ASP A 117 -9.30 21.04 -1.62
N GLN A 118 -10.02 21.76 -2.48
CA GLN A 118 -10.60 23.07 -2.17
C GLN A 118 -11.88 23.01 -1.33
N GLY A 119 -12.57 21.86 -1.32
CA GLY A 119 -13.87 21.72 -0.68
C GLY A 119 -13.86 21.63 0.85
N HIS A 120 -12.69 21.58 1.50
CA HIS A 120 -12.62 21.07 2.87
C HIS A 120 -11.70 21.89 3.80
N PRO A 121 -12.27 22.83 4.59
CA PRO A 121 -11.61 23.29 5.81
C PRO A 121 -11.55 22.14 6.82
N ALA A 122 -10.42 21.97 7.50
CA ALA A 122 -10.07 20.82 8.33
C ALA A 122 -10.89 20.64 9.64
N SER A 123 -12.19 20.95 9.68
CA SER A 123 -12.86 21.33 10.93
C SER A 123 -14.23 20.72 11.20
N THR A 124 -14.53 19.47 10.84
CA THR A 124 -15.60 18.74 11.56
C THR A 124 -15.40 17.21 11.54
N GLY A 125 -15.44 16.56 12.71
CA GLY A 125 -15.06 15.15 12.91
C GLY A 125 -15.93 14.10 12.19
N ASP A 126 -17.15 14.44 11.78
CA ASP A 126 -18.05 13.53 11.06
C ASP A 126 -17.94 13.62 9.53
N GLU A 127 -17.19 14.60 9.01
CA GLU A 127 -17.16 14.89 7.56
C GLU A 127 -16.25 13.90 6.80
N PHE A 128 -15.19 13.37 7.42
CA PHE A 128 -14.17 12.62 6.70
C PHE A 128 -14.71 11.36 5.97
N SER A 129 -15.64 10.63 6.59
CA SER A 129 -16.25 9.43 5.97
C SER A 129 -17.16 9.80 4.79
N ALA A 130 -17.98 10.85 4.94
CA ALA A 130 -18.87 11.31 3.88
C ALA A 130 -18.09 11.89 2.69
N ILE A 131 -17.02 12.64 2.97
CA ILE A 131 -16.14 13.22 1.95
C ILE A 131 -15.41 12.12 1.19
N SER A 132 -14.82 11.16 1.89
CA SER A 132 -14.11 10.05 1.27
C SER A 132 -15.02 9.22 0.38
N ARG A 133 -16.28 9.00 0.82
CA ARG A 133 -17.31 8.35 0.01
C ARG A 133 -17.66 9.15 -1.23
N LYS A 134 -17.91 10.46 -1.09
CA LYS A 134 -18.18 11.35 -2.22
C LYS A 134 -17.01 11.40 -3.20
N ALA A 135 -15.77 11.36 -2.71
CA ALA A 135 -14.57 11.28 -3.54
C ALA A 135 -14.54 9.97 -4.34
N ALA A 136 -14.81 8.84 -3.69
CA ALA A 136 -14.92 7.53 -4.33
C ALA A 136 -16.03 7.51 -5.39
N GLU A 137 -17.23 8.00 -5.05
CA GLU A 137 -18.36 8.10 -5.98
C GLU A 137 -18.02 8.99 -7.18
N SER A 138 -17.38 10.15 -6.95
CA SER A 138 -17.01 11.08 -8.01
C SER A 138 -15.91 10.52 -8.92
N ALA A 139 -14.92 9.83 -8.36
CA ALA A 139 -13.88 9.15 -9.12
C ALA A 139 -14.47 7.98 -9.94
N GLY A 140 -15.34 7.18 -9.32
CA GLY A 140 -16.03 6.06 -9.98
C GLY A 140 -17.07 6.47 -11.01
N ALA A 141 -17.52 7.74 -10.98
CA ALA A 141 -18.43 8.34 -11.96
C ALA A 141 -17.72 8.98 -13.16
N LEU A 142 -16.38 9.02 -13.18
CA LEU A 142 -15.64 9.43 -14.37
C LEU A 142 -15.99 8.45 -15.50
N ALA A 143 -16.61 8.97 -16.55
CA ALA A 143 -16.99 8.17 -17.70
C ALA A 143 -15.78 7.90 -18.60
N PRO A 144 -15.69 6.72 -19.23
CA PRO A 144 -14.70 6.49 -20.27
C PRO A 144 -14.95 7.42 -21.47
N PRO A 145 -13.93 7.63 -22.33
CA PRO A 145 -14.06 8.49 -23.50
C PRO A 145 -15.19 8.02 -24.42
N SER A 146 -16.06 8.92 -24.88
CA SER A 146 -17.29 8.58 -25.61
C SER A 146 -17.06 8.15 -27.06
N ALA A 147 -15.94 8.54 -27.66
CA ALA A 147 -15.58 8.22 -29.04
C ALA A 147 -14.07 8.01 -29.16
N GLY A 148 -13.70 7.14 -30.09
CA GLY A 148 -12.31 6.94 -30.49
C GLY A 148 -12.11 5.68 -31.32
N SER A 149 -11.17 5.72 -32.25
CA SER A 149 -10.78 4.60 -33.10
C SER A 149 -9.56 3.85 -32.55
N HIS A 150 -8.86 4.41 -31.57
CA HIS A 150 -7.69 3.75 -30.99
C HIS A 150 -8.10 2.49 -30.17
N PRO A 151 -7.42 1.33 -30.33
CA PRO A 151 -7.76 0.09 -29.62
C PRO A 151 -7.87 0.21 -28.10
N LEU A 152 -6.97 0.98 -27.47
CA LEU A 152 -7.05 1.27 -26.02
C LEU A 152 -8.32 2.05 -25.65
N VAL A 153 -8.71 3.04 -26.46
CA VAL A 153 -9.93 3.81 -26.21
C VAL A 153 -11.16 2.91 -26.33
N HIS A 154 -11.18 2.04 -27.34
CA HIS A 154 -12.20 1.01 -27.47
C HIS A 154 -12.24 0.07 -26.27
N THR A 155 -11.09 -0.38 -25.74
CA THR A 155 -11.05 -1.20 -24.51
C THR A 155 -11.64 -0.46 -23.32
N TRP A 156 -11.31 0.83 -23.12
CA TRP A 156 -11.84 1.62 -22.01
C TRP A 156 -13.34 1.88 -22.11
N GLN A 157 -13.87 2.01 -23.33
CA GLN A 157 -15.32 2.13 -23.57
C GLN A 157 -16.08 0.86 -23.18
N ASN A 158 -15.49 -0.30 -23.45
CA ASN A 158 -16.16 -1.59 -23.27
C ASN A 158 -15.85 -2.26 -21.92
N SER A 159 -14.78 -1.84 -21.24
CA SER A 159 -14.37 -2.39 -19.94
C SER A 159 -14.24 -1.29 -18.89
N ARG A 160 -15.24 -1.21 -18.00
CA ARG A 160 -15.22 -0.29 -16.87
C ARG A 160 -14.04 -0.57 -15.93
N ASN A 161 -13.67 -1.83 -15.74
CA ASN A 161 -12.54 -2.19 -14.87
C ASN A 161 -11.23 -1.63 -15.43
N GLU A 162 -10.94 -1.84 -16.72
CA GLU A 162 -9.71 -1.32 -17.35
C GLU A 162 -9.67 0.21 -17.36
N TRP A 163 -10.83 0.85 -17.54
CA TRP A 163 -10.96 2.30 -17.39
C TRP A 163 -10.64 2.77 -15.97
N GLN A 164 -11.22 2.12 -14.94
CA GLN A 164 -10.96 2.44 -13.54
C GLN A 164 -9.49 2.22 -13.18
N ARG A 165 -8.84 1.17 -13.70
CA ARG A 165 -7.40 0.93 -13.49
C ARG A 165 -6.54 2.05 -14.07
N LEU A 166 -6.87 2.56 -15.25
CA LEU A 166 -6.19 3.72 -15.85
C LEU A 166 -6.33 4.97 -14.97
N VAL A 167 -7.57 5.28 -14.56
CA VAL A 167 -7.90 6.45 -13.73
C VAL A 167 -7.19 6.37 -12.37
N ALA A 168 -7.28 5.23 -11.69
CA ALA A 168 -6.64 4.99 -10.40
C ALA A 168 -5.12 5.12 -10.49
N SER A 169 -4.52 4.54 -11.54
CA SER A 169 -3.07 4.60 -11.80
C SER A 169 -2.59 6.04 -11.99
N TYR A 170 -3.31 6.86 -12.76
CA TYR A 170 -2.97 8.27 -12.92
C TYR A 170 -3.18 9.08 -11.64
N ALA A 171 -4.31 8.86 -10.94
CA ALA A 171 -4.61 9.55 -9.70
C ALA A 171 -3.54 9.29 -8.64
N TYR A 172 -3.08 8.04 -8.51
CA TYR A 172 -1.96 7.66 -7.65
C TYR A 172 -0.66 8.39 -8.04
N ARG A 173 -0.29 8.37 -9.34
CA ARG A 173 0.89 9.08 -9.84
C ARG A 173 0.86 10.58 -9.53
N ARG A 174 -0.31 11.21 -9.62
CA ARG A 174 -0.45 12.66 -9.45
C ARG A 174 -0.51 13.10 -7.99
N CYS A 175 -1.08 12.27 -7.13
CA CYS A 175 -1.54 12.64 -5.79
C CYS A 175 -1.21 11.58 -4.73
N LEU A 176 0.05 11.13 -4.70
CA LEU A 176 0.58 10.15 -3.73
C LEU A 176 0.16 10.41 -2.27
N ASN A 177 0.14 11.67 -1.87
CA ASN A 177 -0.02 12.07 -0.46
C ASN A 177 -1.50 12.26 -0.08
N SER A 178 -2.39 12.17 -1.07
CA SER A 178 -3.79 12.42 -0.84
C SER A 178 -4.45 11.18 -0.29
N ARG A 179 -4.82 11.22 1.00
CA ARG A 179 -5.65 10.19 1.63
C ARG A 179 -6.93 9.93 0.83
N PHE A 180 -7.45 10.95 0.14
CA PHE A 180 -8.64 10.85 -0.69
C PHE A 180 -8.46 9.89 -1.86
N ILE A 181 -7.30 9.86 -2.52
CA ILE A 181 -7.07 8.92 -3.63
C ILE A 181 -6.99 7.48 -3.14
N LEU A 182 -6.37 7.25 -1.98
CA LEU A 182 -6.36 5.93 -1.37
C LEU A 182 -7.76 5.47 -0.97
N HIS A 183 -8.62 6.38 -0.50
CA HIS A 183 -10.02 6.04 -0.22
C HIS A 183 -10.88 5.87 -1.48
N ALA A 184 -10.62 6.66 -2.52
CA ALA A 184 -11.42 6.65 -3.75
C ALA A 184 -11.04 5.51 -4.71
N SER A 185 -9.77 5.11 -4.72
CA SER A 185 -9.21 4.17 -5.68
C SER A 185 -8.43 3.04 -5.02
N GLY A 186 -8.45 2.92 -3.69
CA GLY A 186 -7.67 1.92 -2.95
C GLY A 186 -7.94 0.48 -3.40
N GLU A 187 -9.21 0.13 -3.62
CA GLU A 187 -9.59 -1.20 -4.12
C GLU A 187 -8.96 -1.48 -5.49
N THR A 188 -9.13 -0.55 -6.45
CA THR A 188 -8.53 -0.68 -7.78
C THR A 188 -7.00 -0.69 -7.75
N LEU A 189 -6.37 0.05 -6.84
CA LEU A 189 -4.92 0.03 -6.65
C LEU A 189 -4.46 -1.34 -6.10
N CYS A 190 -5.20 -1.92 -5.17
CA CYS A 190 -4.95 -3.28 -4.69
C CYS A 190 -5.09 -4.30 -5.83
N GLU A 191 -6.11 -4.19 -6.69
CA GLU A 191 -6.24 -5.04 -7.88
C GLU A 191 -5.05 -4.88 -8.84
N ILE A 192 -4.59 -3.65 -9.07
CA ILE A 192 -3.41 -3.38 -9.90
C ILE A 192 -2.18 -4.06 -9.30
N LYS A 193 -1.96 -3.92 -7.99
CA LYS A 193 -0.81 -4.53 -7.31
C LYS A 193 -0.88 -6.05 -7.31
N ALA A 194 -2.04 -6.61 -7.01
CA ALA A 194 -2.27 -8.04 -7.01
C ALA A 194 -2.05 -8.66 -8.40
N SER A 195 -2.38 -7.94 -9.48
CA SER A 195 -2.20 -8.43 -10.86
C SER A 195 -0.74 -8.62 -11.31
N VAL A 196 0.24 -8.29 -10.47
CA VAL A 196 1.68 -8.51 -10.76
C VAL A 196 2.11 -9.93 -10.36
N SER A 197 1.40 -10.53 -9.41
CA SER A 197 1.70 -11.86 -8.88
C SER A 197 0.50 -12.79 -9.06
N PRO A 198 0.70 -14.11 -9.00
CA PRO A 198 -0.41 -15.05 -8.91
C PRO A 198 -1.34 -14.63 -7.77
N SER A 199 -2.60 -14.35 -8.10
CA SER A 199 -3.60 -13.87 -7.16
C SER A 199 -4.96 -14.43 -7.51
N CYS A 200 -5.79 -14.64 -6.49
CA CYS A 200 -7.17 -15.11 -6.64
C CYS A 200 -8.15 -14.05 -6.13
N LEU A 201 -9.32 -13.99 -6.76
CA LEU A 201 -10.41 -13.15 -6.29
C LEU A 201 -11.18 -13.90 -5.19
N VAL A 202 -11.16 -13.33 -4.00
CA VAL A 202 -11.88 -13.88 -2.83
C VAL A 202 -13.09 -13.00 -2.56
N PRO A 203 -14.32 -13.56 -2.52
CA PRO A 203 -15.52 -12.80 -2.17
C PRO A 203 -15.44 -12.22 -0.76
N ASN A 204 -16.06 -11.07 -0.54
CA ASN A 204 -16.06 -10.37 0.76
C ASN A 204 -16.61 -11.21 1.91
N GLU A 205 -17.57 -12.10 1.64
CA GLU A 205 -18.12 -13.01 2.65
C GLU A 205 -17.10 -14.03 3.14
N VAL A 206 -16.24 -14.50 2.24
CA VAL A 206 -15.18 -15.47 2.54
C VAL A 206 -14.00 -14.78 3.21
N ILE A 207 -13.59 -13.60 2.70
CA ILE A 207 -12.46 -12.87 3.28
C ILE A 207 -12.71 -12.44 4.73
N ALA A 208 -13.97 -12.13 5.07
CA ALA A 208 -14.38 -11.78 6.43
C ALA A 208 -14.24 -12.95 7.42
N CYS A 209 -14.19 -14.19 6.94
CA CYS A 209 -13.98 -15.37 7.76
C CYS A 209 -12.50 -15.72 7.95
N TYR A 210 -11.60 -15.22 7.09
CA TYR A 210 -10.17 -15.51 7.23
C TYR A 210 -9.57 -14.80 8.45
N ARG A 211 -8.62 -15.50 9.08
CA ARG A 211 -7.80 -14.98 10.17
C ARG A 211 -6.34 -15.29 9.88
N VAL A 212 -5.46 -14.37 10.24
CA VAL A 212 -4.01 -14.59 10.14
C VAL A 212 -3.63 -15.76 11.05
N ASN A 213 -3.09 -16.82 10.46
CA ASN A 213 -2.57 -17.96 11.20
C ASN A 213 -1.21 -17.58 11.83
N GLN A 214 -1.25 -17.14 13.09
CA GLN A 214 -0.07 -16.70 13.83
C GLN A 214 1.02 -17.79 13.93
N LYS A 215 0.64 -19.06 13.98
CA LYS A 215 1.61 -20.17 14.01
C LYS A 215 2.35 -20.27 12.69
N MET A 216 1.63 -20.17 11.58
CA MET A 216 2.22 -20.17 10.24
C MET A 216 3.11 -18.94 10.03
N VAL A 217 2.69 -17.75 10.48
CA VAL A 217 3.53 -16.54 10.43
C VAL A 217 4.82 -16.74 11.20
N ALA A 218 4.75 -17.25 12.44
CA ALA A 218 5.93 -17.52 13.24
C ALA A 218 6.88 -18.53 12.58
N HIS A 219 6.32 -19.60 11.99
CA HIS A 219 7.08 -20.61 11.26
C HIS A 219 7.75 -20.04 10.00
N LEU A 220 7.00 -19.30 9.17
CA LEU A 220 7.56 -18.65 7.98
C LEU A 220 8.63 -17.63 8.34
N THR A 221 8.41 -16.83 9.38
CA THR A 221 9.42 -15.87 9.86
C THR A 221 10.66 -16.61 10.34
N ALA A 222 10.53 -17.69 11.11
CA ALA A 222 11.67 -18.49 11.57
C ALA A 222 12.46 -19.11 10.40
N ASN A 223 11.77 -19.64 9.38
CA ASN A 223 12.40 -20.31 8.24
C ASN A 223 13.01 -19.34 7.23
N GLU A 224 12.45 -18.13 7.06
CA GLU A 224 13.03 -17.07 6.23
C GLU A 224 14.41 -16.62 6.76
N PHE A 225 14.67 -16.79 8.06
CA PHE A 225 15.99 -16.57 8.68
C PHE A 225 16.94 -17.76 8.59
N LEU A 226 16.45 -18.99 8.33
CA LEU A 226 17.27 -20.20 8.24
C LEU A 226 17.60 -20.58 6.79
N ALA A 227 16.93 -20.00 5.80
CA ALA A 227 17.14 -20.32 4.38
C ALA A 227 18.53 -19.93 3.81
N ASP A 228 19.41 -19.28 4.59
CA ASP A 228 20.78 -18.95 4.18
C ASP A 228 21.85 -19.89 4.78
N GLU A 229 21.48 -20.81 5.69
CA GLU A 229 22.42 -21.73 6.33
C GLU A 229 21.84 -23.16 6.53
N VAL A 230 22.35 -24.06 5.68
CA VAL A 230 22.60 -25.50 5.92
C VAL A 230 21.47 -26.49 5.61
N ASP A 231 21.77 -27.28 4.57
CA ASP A 231 21.44 -28.68 4.34
C ASP A 231 21.60 -29.50 5.63
N ASP A 232 20.52 -29.75 6.37
CA ASP A 232 20.48 -30.91 7.29
C ASP A 232 19.05 -31.38 7.52
N VAL A 233 18.97 -32.70 7.50
CA VAL A 233 17.82 -33.59 7.43
C VAL A 233 17.24 -33.81 8.84
N ASP A 234 15.96 -34.21 8.87
CA ASP A 234 15.19 -34.72 10.02
C ASP A 234 14.42 -33.69 10.88
N GLU A 235 13.12 -33.51 10.56
CA GLU A 235 11.99 -33.90 11.44
C GLU A 235 10.67 -33.46 10.75
N TYR A 236 10.21 -34.25 9.78
CA TYR A 236 8.89 -34.10 9.17
C TYR A 236 7.82 -34.60 10.15
N GLU A 237 7.36 -33.74 11.06
CA GLU A 237 6.01 -33.91 11.62
C GLU A 237 4.99 -33.47 10.56
N GLU A 238 4.32 -34.50 10.04
CA GLU A 238 3.16 -34.52 9.15
C GLU A 238 2.08 -33.50 9.58
N TYR A 239 2.09 -32.32 8.97
CA TYR A 239 0.94 -31.42 8.96
C TYR A 239 0.00 -31.85 7.83
N GLU A 240 -1.23 -32.27 8.16
CA GLU A 240 -2.35 -32.56 7.22
C GLU A 240 -2.79 -31.35 6.35
N ASP A 241 -1.98 -30.31 6.23
CA ASP A 241 -2.22 -29.08 5.45
C ASP A 241 -1.08 -28.77 4.46
N GLY A 242 -0.05 -29.64 4.38
CA GLY A 242 1.07 -29.48 3.45
C GLY A 242 0.64 -29.51 1.98
N GLU A 243 -0.29 -30.39 1.63
CA GLU A 243 -0.83 -30.48 0.26
C GLU A 243 -1.66 -29.25 -0.13
N ALA A 244 -2.35 -28.60 0.81
CA ALA A 244 -3.10 -27.37 0.53
C ALA A 244 -2.15 -26.20 0.28
N ILE A 245 -1.04 -26.13 1.00
CA ILE A 245 -0.01 -25.10 0.84
C ILE A 245 0.75 -25.31 -0.48
N GLU A 246 1.13 -26.55 -0.81
CA GLU A 246 1.77 -26.88 -2.08
C GLU A 246 0.82 -26.64 -3.26
N ALA A 247 -0.48 -26.94 -3.12
CA ALA A 247 -1.50 -26.61 -4.11
C ALA A 247 -1.67 -25.09 -4.31
N MET A 248 -1.58 -24.26 -3.26
CA MET A 248 -1.66 -22.80 -3.43
C MET A 248 -0.41 -22.17 -4.05
N LEU A 249 0.77 -22.78 -3.88
CA LEU A 249 2.05 -22.28 -4.39
C LEU A 249 2.40 -22.79 -5.79
N SER A 250 1.66 -23.77 -6.31
CA SER A 250 1.91 -24.44 -7.59
C SER A 250 1.10 -23.90 -8.78
N PHE A 251 0.40 -22.77 -8.63
CA PHE A 251 -0.34 -22.08 -9.70
C PHE A 251 0.34 -20.80 -10.19
#